data_AF-A0A0A8X891-F1
#
_entry.id   AF-A0A0A8X891-F1
#
_cell.length_a   1.000
_cell.length_b   1.000
_cell.length_c   1.000
_cell.angle_alpha   90.00
_cell.angle_beta   90.00
_cell.angle_gamma   90.00
#
_symmetry.space_group_name_H-M   'P 1'
#
loop_
_entity.id
_entity.type
_entity.pdbx_description
1 polymer ?
#
loop_
_entity_poly.entity_id
_entity_poly.type
_entity_poly.pdbx_seq_one_letter_code
_entity_poly.pdbx_strand_id
1 'polypeptide(L)'
;MKRKLLFYGTTAILLLIVLIAMDRYKLYKEEKPPVPSITVNGQEIPSIVGQYDWHGTKTKKIEPIKAMAGMNPTKVKEKQTLEVSFPPELEPASMTISQVNSAPGLEKKTVQGNRMQIPKSLTQERIYFKIKAQWKKDYSTYYVKTDIEDLPPFYDFLSKDPGKLSVLAIVPRGESEKYDIPDEVKEKLDSFHISDDMESLKKQYPELLTNVTPVYMIFNSEFHQQTLQDKDQLIERVMDDGRD
;
A
#
# COMPACT_ATOMS: atom_id res chain seq x y z
N MET A 1 -71.99 -2.44 -22.73
CA MET A 1 -70.94 -1.41 -22.51
C MET A 1 -69.98 -1.72 -21.36
N LYS A 2 -70.44 -2.17 -20.18
CA LYS A 2 -69.57 -2.46 -19.01
C LYS A 2 -68.40 -3.43 -19.25
N ARG A 3 -68.60 -4.50 -20.03
CA ARG A 3 -67.51 -5.47 -20.38
C ARG A 3 -66.40 -4.86 -21.23
N LYS A 4 -66.74 -3.99 -22.19
CA LYS A 4 -65.72 -3.31 -23.04
C LYS A 4 -64.89 -2.33 -22.21
N LEU A 5 -65.53 -1.58 -21.32
CA LEU A 5 -64.83 -0.67 -20.39
C LEU A 5 -63.89 -1.42 -19.43
N LEU A 6 -64.31 -2.58 -18.92
CA LEU A 6 -63.48 -3.45 -18.10
C LEU A 6 -62.26 -3.98 -18.86
N PHE A 7 -62.45 -4.39 -20.12
CA PHE A 7 -61.34 -4.82 -20.99
C PHE A 7 -60.34 -3.67 -21.27
N TYR A 8 -60.82 -2.47 -21.58
CA TYR A 8 -59.92 -1.32 -21.79
C TYR A 8 -59.17 -0.93 -20.51
N GLY A 9 -59.83 -1.01 -19.34
CA GLY A 9 -59.21 -0.74 -18.04
C GLY A 9 -58.11 -1.76 -17.69
N THR A 10 -58.36 -3.06 -17.90
CA THR A 10 -57.35 -4.09 -17.64
C THR A 10 -56.18 -4.03 -18.61
N THR A 11 -56.43 -3.74 -19.90
CA THR A 11 -55.36 -3.53 -20.88
C THR A 11 -54.51 -2.31 -20.52
N ALA A 12 -55.10 -1.20 -20.06
CA ALA A 12 -54.36 -0.03 -19.63
C ALA A 12 -53.47 -0.30 -18.40
N ILE A 13 -53.97 -1.07 -17.41
CA ILE A 13 -53.18 -1.47 -16.23
C ILE A 13 -52.00 -2.37 -16.64
N LEU A 14 -52.24 -3.35 -17.53
CA LEU A 14 -51.19 -4.25 -18.00
C LEU A 14 -50.10 -3.48 -18.76
N LEU A 15 -50.49 -2.54 -19.61
CA LEU A 15 -49.56 -1.67 -20.33
C LEU A 15 -48.76 -0.79 -19.37
N LEU A 16 -49.39 -0.23 -18.33
CA LEU A 16 -48.71 0.55 -17.29
C LEU A 16 -47.67 -0.30 -16.52
N ILE A 17 -48.00 -1.53 -16.15
CA ILE A 17 -47.06 -2.46 -15.48
C ILE A 17 -45.85 -2.74 -16.38
N VAL A 18 -46.07 -2.96 -17.67
CA VAL A 18 -44.98 -3.17 -18.64
C VAL A 18 -44.08 -1.95 -18.73
N LEU A 19 -44.65 -0.74 -18.82
CA LEU A 19 -43.86 0.50 -18.86
C LEU A 19 -43.03 0.70 -17.58
N ILE A 20 -43.60 0.46 -16.40
CA ILE A 20 -42.89 0.53 -15.12
C ILE A 20 -41.75 -0.50 -15.07
N ALA A 21 -42.00 -1.73 -15.55
CA ALA A 21 -40.98 -2.77 -15.61
C ALA A 21 -39.84 -2.40 -16.57
N MET A 22 -40.15 -1.83 -17.74
CA MET A 22 -39.15 -1.33 -18.68
C MET A 22 -38.32 -0.20 -18.10
N ASP A 23 -38.95 0.73 -17.39
CA ASP A 23 -38.26 1.87 -16.77
C ASP A 23 -37.31 1.42 -15.65
N ARG A 24 -37.76 0.50 -14.78
CA ARG A 24 -36.89 -0.13 -13.77
C ARG A 24 -35.74 -0.92 -14.39
N TYR A 25 -36.00 -1.65 -15.46
CA TYR A 25 -34.96 -2.40 -16.17
C TYR A 25 -33.92 -1.48 -16.81
N LYS A 26 -34.35 -0.31 -17.31
CA LYS A 26 -33.45 0.71 -17.84
C LYS A 26 -32.60 1.32 -16.74
N LEU A 27 -33.20 1.72 -15.62
CA LEU A 27 -32.49 2.24 -14.45
C LEU A 27 -31.43 1.24 -13.96
N TYR A 28 -31.80 -0.04 -13.83
CA TYR A 28 -30.87 -1.10 -13.44
C TYR A 28 -29.66 -1.25 -14.38
N LYS A 29 -29.81 -0.97 -15.67
CA LYS A 29 -28.69 -1.00 -16.63
C LYS A 29 -27.82 0.24 -16.60
N GLU A 30 -28.39 1.37 -16.17
CA GLU A 30 -27.69 2.65 -16.06
C GLU A 30 -26.97 2.81 -14.72
N GLU A 31 -27.29 1.98 -13.73
CA GLU A 31 -26.55 1.87 -12.48
C GLU A 31 -25.07 1.58 -12.74
N LYS A 32 -24.21 2.33 -12.04
CA LYS A 32 -22.76 2.18 -12.10
C LYS A 32 -22.30 1.14 -11.08
N PRO A 33 -21.16 0.49 -11.31
CA PRO A 33 -20.59 -0.39 -10.30
C PRO A 33 -20.33 0.36 -8.99
N PRO A 34 -20.37 -0.34 -7.83
CA PRO A 34 -20.13 0.26 -6.52
C PRO A 34 -18.77 0.96 -6.49
N VAL A 35 -18.66 2.10 -5.82
CA VAL A 35 -17.37 2.80 -5.67
C VAL A 35 -16.75 2.37 -4.34
N PRO A 36 -15.51 1.82 -4.34
CA PRO A 36 -14.83 1.49 -3.10
C PRO A 36 -14.28 2.74 -2.41
N SER A 37 -14.20 2.69 -1.08
CA SER A 37 -13.28 3.54 -0.34
C SER A 37 -11.91 2.87 -0.34
N ILE A 38 -10.89 3.62 -0.73
CA ILE A 38 -9.52 3.13 -0.78
C ILE A 38 -8.71 3.97 0.18
N THR A 39 -8.05 3.32 1.12
CA THR A 39 -7.27 3.99 2.15
C THR A 39 -5.84 3.51 2.16
N VAL A 40 -4.92 4.38 2.57
CA VAL A 40 -3.56 4.02 2.95
C VAL A 40 -3.36 4.45 4.39
N ASN A 41 -3.14 3.48 5.28
CA ASN A 41 -3.02 3.72 6.72
C ASN A 41 -4.20 4.54 7.30
N GLY A 42 -5.42 4.27 6.83
CA GLY A 42 -6.64 4.96 7.25
C GLY A 42 -6.93 6.29 6.55
N GLN A 43 -6.01 6.83 5.76
CA GLN A 43 -6.26 8.03 4.94
C GLN A 43 -6.87 7.64 3.60
N GLU A 44 -8.04 8.18 3.28
CA GLU A 44 -8.70 7.95 1.98
C GLU A 44 -7.91 8.59 0.84
N ILE A 45 -7.76 7.85 -0.26
CA ILE A 45 -7.04 8.28 -1.44
C ILE A 45 -7.96 8.23 -2.66
N PRO A 46 -7.81 9.16 -3.62
CA PRO A 46 -8.65 9.21 -4.80
C PRO A 46 -8.48 7.92 -5.61
N SER A 47 -9.55 7.56 -6.32
CA SER A 47 -9.57 6.44 -7.25
C SER A 47 -10.42 6.76 -8.46
N ILE A 48 -10.15 6.06 -9.56
CA ILE A 48 -10.96 6.18 -10.78
C ILE A 48 -11.49 4.81 -11.19
N VAL A 49 -12.73 4.78 -11.65
CA VAL A 49 -13.32 3.57 -12.22
C VAL A 49 -12.72 3.33 -13.61
N GLY A 50 -12.24 2.12 -13.83
CA GLY A 50 -11.72 1.63 -15.10
C GLY A 50 -12.75 0.85 -15.90
N GLN A 51 -12.30 -0.26 -16.48
CA GLN A 51 -13.16 -1.20 -17.21
C GLN A 51 -14.09 -1.95 -16.25
N TYR A 52 -15.36 -2.10 -16.65
CA TYR A 52 -16.35 -2.89 -15.94
C TYR A 52 -17.32 -3.60 -16.90
N ASP A 53 -17.91 -4.68 -16.40
CA ASP A 53 -19.12 -5.33 -16.92
C ASP A 53 -20.10 -5.37 -15.76
N TRP A 54 -21.10 -4.49 -15.79
CA TRP A 54 -22.02 -4.27 -14.68
C TRP A 54 -23.45 -4.29 -15.20
N HIS A 55 -24.24 -5.27 -14.76
CA HIS A 55 -25.65 -5.40 -15.13
C HIS A 55 -25.87 -5.48 -16.66
N GLY A 56 -24.88 -6.04 -17.36
CA GLY A 56 -24.86 -6.16 -18.83
C GLY A 56 -24.35 -4.92 -19.58
N THR A 57 -24.03 -3.83 -18.88
CA THR A 57 -23.38 -2.65 -19.44
C THR A 57 -21.85 -2.83 -19.38
N LYS A 58 -21.21 -2.79 -20.55
CA LYS A 58 -19.77 -2.99 -20.70
C LYS A 58 -19.08 -1.72 -21.12
N THR A 59 -18.02 -1.35 -20.41
CA THR A 59 -17.12 -0.28 -20.85
C THR A 59 -15.94 -0.82 -21.64
N LYS A 60 -15.41 0.01 -22.55
CA LYS A 60 -14.22 -0.33 -23.33
C LYS A 60 -13.02 -0.46 -22.38
N LYS A 61 -12.10 -1.35 -22.74
CA LYS A 61 -10.82 -1.47 -22.04
C LYS A 61 -10.03 -0.17 -22.19
N ILE A 62 -9.60 0.40 -21.07
CA ILE A 62 -8.73 1.58 -21.02
C ILE A 62 -7.38 1.14 -20.46
N GLU A 63 -6.29 1.66 -21.00
CA GLU A 63 -4.96 1.43 -20.43
C GLU A 63 -4.84 2.13 -19.07
N PRO A 64 -4.42 1.45 -17.99
CA PRO A 64 -4.43 2.01 -16.63
C PRO A 64 -3.68 3.33 -16.52
N ILE A 65 -2.48 3.42 -17.12
CA ILE A 65 -1.63 4.62 -17.06
C ILE A 65 -2.32 5.80 -17.75
N LYS A 66 -2.97 5.56 -18.90
CA LYS A 66 -3.74 6.61 -19.61
C LYS A 66 -4.96 7.06 -18.81
N ALA A 67 -5.66 6.12 -18.18
CA ALA A 67 -6.81 6.44 -17.33
C ALA A 67 -6.42 7.40 -16.19
N MET A 68 -5.22 7.21 -15.61
CA MET A 68 -4.71 7.99 -14.47
C MET A 68 -3.87 9.22 -14.85
N ALA A 69 -3.78 9.58 -16.14
CA ALA A 69 -2.90 10.66 -16.60
C ALA A 69 -3.19 12.02 -15.93
N GLY A 70 -4.49 12.35 -15.77
CA GLY A 70 -4.93 13.60 -15.11
C GLY A 70 -5.13 13.50 -13.60
N MET A 71 -4.82 12.35 -12.99
CA MET A 71 -5.01 12.12 -11.56
C MET A 71 -3.79 12.61 -10.78
N ASN A 72 -4.00 13.36 -9.70
CA ASN A 72 -2.92 13.72 -8.78
C ASN A 72 -2.52 12.49 -7.95
N PRO A 73 -1.23 12.15 -7.90
CA PRO A 73 -0.75 11.06 -7.06
C PRO A 73 -0.94 11.42 -5.58
N THR A 74 -1.26 10.43 -4.77
CA THR A 74 -1.20 10.59 -3.30
C THR A 74 0.15 10.15 -2.78
N LYS A 75 0.76 10.97 -1.93
CA LYS A 75 2.03 10.61 -1.26
C LYS A 75 1.79 9.50 -0.25
N VAL A 76 2.58 8.44 -0.33
CA VAL A 76 2.51 7.28 0.57
C VAL A 76 3.91 6.87 0.98
N LYS A 77 4.06 6.26 2.15
CA LYS A 77 5.34 5.71 2.59
C LYS A 77 5.45 4.25 2.19
N GLU A 78 6.68 3.78 2.03
CA GLU A 78 6.94 2.35 1.83
C GLU A 78 6.38 1.52 2.99
N LYS A 79 5.99 0.26 2.70
CA LYS A 79 5.42 -0.70 3.67
C LYS A 79 4.08 -0.31 4.30
N GLN A 80 3.53 0.88 4.03
CA GLN A 80 2.16 1.21 4.41
C GLN A 80 1.17 0.24 3.75
N THR A 81 0.03 0.03 4.38
CA THR A 81 -1.01 -0.86 3.86
C THR A 81 -2.04 -0.08 3.07
N LEU A 82 -2.18 -0.42 1.78
CA LEU A 82 -3.31 -0.07 0.94
C LEU A 82 -4.47 -1.00 1.27
N GLU A 83 -5.61 -0.45 1.66
CA GLU A 83 -6.83 -1.17 1.99
C GLU A 83 -7.98 -0.71 1.11
N VAL A 84 -8.79 -1.66 0.64
CA VAL A 84 -9.95 -1.41 -0.21
C VAL A 84 -11.18 -1.91 0.51
N SER A 85 -12.17 -1.05 0.69
CA SER A 85 -13.44 -1.38 1.32
C SER A 85 -14.59 -1.05 0.36
N PHE A 86 -15.57 -1.95 0.28
CA PHE A 86 -16.83 -1.71 -0.41
C PHE A 86 -17.93 -1.55 0.64
N PRO A 87 -19.05 -0.87 0.30
CA PRO A 87 -20.22 -0.85 1.17
C PRO A 87 -20.64 -2.28 1.56
N PRO A 88 -21.01 -2.55 2.82
CA PRO A 88 -21.32 -3.91 3.30
C PRO A 88 -22.39 -4.63 2.47
N GLU A 89 -23.35 -3.88 1.92
CA GLU A 89 -24.43 -4.42 1.09
C GLU A 89 -23.98 -4.83 -0.32
N LEU A 90 -22.81 -4.37 -0.77
CA LEU A 90 -22.31 -4.47 -2.13
C LEU A 90 -20.89 -5.05 -2.19
N GLU A 91 -20.52 -5.88 -1.22
CA GLU A 91 -19.19 -6.50 -1.20
C GLU A 91 -18.97 -7.46 -2.39
N PRO A 92 -17.80 -7.41 -3.04
CA PRO A 92 -17.47 -8.33 -4.11
C PRO A 92 -17.19 -9.73 -3.57
N ALA A 93 -17.49 -10.75 -4.37
CA ALA A 93 -17.17 -12.13 -4.06
C ALA A 93 -15.65 -12.41 -4.06
N SER A 94 -14.89 -11.66 -4.87
CA SER A 94 -13.43 -11.69 -4.82
C SER A 94 -12.82 -10.37 -5.28
N MET A 95 -11.61 -10.12 -4.80
CA MET A 95 -10.86 -8.92 -5.10
C MET A 95 -9.39 -9.25 -5.35
N THR A 96 -8.79 -8.58 -6.33
CA THR A 96 -7.36 -8.68 -6.60
C THR A 96 -6.78 -7.27 -6.71
N ILE A 97 -5.69 -7.02 -6.00
CA ILE A 97 -4.92 -5.77 -6.11
C ILE A 97 -3.61 -6.11 -6.82
N SER A 98 -3.31 -5.43 -7.93
CA SER A 98 -2.09 -5.63 -8.69
C SER A 98 -1.36 -4.34 -9.01
N GLN A 99 -0.04 -4.40 -8.95
CA GLN A 99 0.85 -3.34 -9.36
C GLN A 99 0.96 -3.32 -10.89
N VAL A 100 0.79 -2.15 -11.50
CA VAL A 100 0.81 -1.98 -12.97
C VAL A 100 2.23 -1.79 -13.49
N ASN A 101 3.09 -1.07 -12.75
CA ASN A 101 4.47 -0.79 -13.08
C ASN A 101 5.43 -1.27 -11.98
N SER A 102 6.55 -1.89 -12.36
CA SER A 102 7.62 -2.30 -11.45
C SER A 102 8.96 -1.75 -11.93
N ALA A 103 9.90 -1.60 -11.01
CA ALA A 103 11.26 -1.21 -11.36
C ALA A 103 11.89 -2.28 -12.28
N PRO A 104 12.83 -1.91 -13.16
CA PRO A 104 13.54 -2.86 -14.01
C PRO A 104 14.15 -4.00 -13.18
N GLY A 105 13.82 -5.25 -13.54
CA GLY A 105 14.30 -6.44 -12.82
C GLY A 105 13.47 -6.86 -11.59
N LEU A 106 12.44 -6.10 -11.21
CA LEU A 106 11.47 -6.50 -10.17
C LEU A 106 10.15 -7.00 -10.78
N GLU A 107 9.61 -8.07 -10.19
CA GLU A 107 8.30 -8.59 -10.56
C GLU A 107 7.17 -7.70 -10.02
N LYS A 108 6.07 -7.64 -10.76
CA LYS A 108 4.87 -6.90 -10.34
C LYS A 108 4.17 -7.67 -9.23
N LYS A 109 3.95 -7.02 -8.09
CA LYS A 109 3.21 -7.65 -6.99
C LYS A 109 1.72 -7.73 -7.29
N THR A 110 1.12 -8.86 -6.96
CA THR A 110 -0.33 -9.09 -7.03
C THR A 110 -0.78 -9.82 -5.77
N VAL A 111 -1.85 -9.35 -5.15
CA VAL A 111 -2.42 -9.92 -3.93
C VAL A 111 -3.90 -10.22 -4.15
N GLN A 112 -4.34 -11.39 -3.70
CA GLN A 112 -5.76 -11.73 -3.59
C GLN A 112 -6.26 -11.23 -2.24
N GLY A 113 -7.38 -10.49 -2.25
CA GLY A 113 -7.95 -9.86 -1.07
C GLY A 113 -8.02 -8.34 -1.19
N ASN A 114 -8.29 -7.71 -0.06
CA ASN A 114 -8.60 -6.29 0.05
C ASN A 114 -7.45 -5.44 0.60
N ARG A 115 -6.29 -6.06 0.89
CA ARG A 115 -5.13 -5.38 1.49
C ARG A 115 -3.86 -5.72 0.72
N MET A 116 -3.01 -4.72 0.52
CA MET A 116 -1.69 -4.87 -0.10
C MET A 116 -0.70 -3.90 0.53
N GLN A 117 0.50 -4.38 0.87
CA GLN A 117 1.57 -3.49 1.30
C GLN A 117 2.17 -2.75 0.10
N ILE A 118 2.37 -1.44 0.26
CA ILE A 118 3.11 -0.62 -0.70
C ILE A 118 4.54 -1.19 -0.80
N PRO A 119 4.99 -1.64 -1.98
CA PRO A 119 6.32 -2.21 -2.14
C PRO A 119 7.39 -1.15 -1.88
N LYS A 120 8.49 -1.57 -1.25
CA LYS A 120 9.75 -0.82 -1.25
C LYS A 120 10.23 -0.65 -2.69
N SER A 121 10.57 0.57 -3.09
CA SER A 121 11.12 0.82 -4.42
C SER A 121 12.21 1.86 -4.38
N LEU A 122 13.44 1.40 -4.59
CA LEU A 122 14.65 2.23 -4.57
C LEU A 122 14.75 3.20 -5.77
N THR A 123 14.00 2.95 -6.85
CA THR A 123 14.12 3.70 -8.11
C THR A 123 12.78 4.15 -8.69
N GLN A 124 11.67 3.79 -8.05
CA GLN A 124 10.33 4.06 -8.59
C GLN A 124 9.57 4.96 -7.64
N GLU A 125 9.64 6.26 -7.90
CA GLU A 125 8.90 7.28 -7.14
C GLU A 125 7.39 7.14 -7.32
N ARG A 126 6.89 6.54 -8.40
CA ARG A 126 5.45 6.46 -8.69
C ARG A 126 4.97 5.02 -8.88
N ILE A 127 3.97 4.61 -8.11
CA ILE A 127 3.32 3.31 -8.25
C ILE A 127 1.87 3.49 -8.71
N TYR A 128 1.47 2.64 -9.66
CA TYR A 128 0.10 2.54 -10.14
C TYR A 128 -0.49 1.20 -9.70
N PHE A 129 -1.64 1.23 -9.05
CA PHE A 129 -2.38 0.04 -8.68
C PHE A 129 -3.62 -0.15 -9.54
N LYS A 130 -3.92 -1.41 -9.83
CA LYS A 130 -5.16 -1.87 -10.43
C LYS A 130 -5.86 -2.79 -9.44
N ILE A 131 -7.05 -2.40 -9.04
CA ILE A 131 -7.93 -3.21 -8.20
C ILE A 131 -8.98 -3.80 -9.12
N LYS A 132 -9.15 -5.12 -9.10
CA LYS A 132 -10.23 -5.82 -9.79
C LYS A 132 -11.17 -6.39 -8.73
N ALA A 133 -12.41 -5.95 -8.73
CA ALA A 133 -13.47 -6.49 -7.89
C ALA A 133 -14.43 -7.31 -8.76
N GLN A 134 -14.80 -8.50 -8.29
CA GLN A 134 -15.63 -9.45 -8.99
C GLN A 134 -16.85 -9.78 -8.15
N TRP A 135 -18.03 -9.53 -8.71
CA TRP A 135 -19.31 -10.04 -8.23
C TRP A 135 -19.69 -11.24 -9.11
N LYS A 136 -20.69 -12.01 -8.68
CA LYS A 136 -21.06 -13.31 -9.29
C LYS A 136 -20.99 -13.33 -10.82
N LYS A 137 -21.60 -12.34 -11.49
CA LYS A 137 -21.59 -12.20 -12.96
C LYS A 137 -20.99 -10.88 -13.45
N ASP A 138 -20.74 -9.95 -12.55
CA ASP A 138 -20.32 -8.59 -12.86
C ASP A 138 -18.87 -8.35 -12.36
N TYR A 139 -18.15 -7.42 -12.96
CA TYR A 139 -16.85 -7.01 -12.46
C TYR A 139 -16.60 -5.53 -12.69
N SER A 140 -15.74 -4.96 -11.88
CA SER A 140 -15.25 -3.61 -12.09
C SER A 140 -13.78 -3.53 -11.75
N THR A 141 -13.10 -2.58 -12.39
CA THR A 141 -11.71 -2.26 -12.10
C THR A 141 -11.60 -0.84 -11.61
N TYR A 142 -10.67 -0.60 -10.69
CA TYR A 142 -10.39 0.71 -10.13
C TYR A 142 -8.91 0.94 -10.21
N TYR A 143 -8.51 2.18 -10.49
CA TYR A 143 -7.12 2.55 -10.59
C TYR A 143 -6.77 3.61 -9.55
N VAL A 144 -5.58 3.46 -9.00
CA VAL A 144 -5.04 4.31 -7.94
C VAL A 144 -3.61 4.68 -8.32
N LYS A 145 -3.28 5.95 -8.11
CA LYS A 145 -1.98 6.53 -8.41
C LYS A 145 -1.36 7.05 -7.11
N THR A 146 -0.18 6.55 -6.77
CA THR A 146 0.55 6.95 -5.57
C THR A 146 1.98 7.34 -5.91
N ASP A 147 2.51 8.33 -5.21
CA ASP A 147 3.94 8.64 -5.20
C ASP A 147 4.52 8.17 -3.87
N ILE A 148 5.63 7.43 -3.92
CA ILE A 148 6.39 7.07 -2.73
C ILE A 148 7.07 8.34 -2.26
N GLU A 149 6.80 8.72 -1.01
CA GLU A 149 7.55 9.77 -0.34
C GLU A 149 8.99 9.30 -0.15
N ASP A 150 9.97 10.11 -0.58
CA ASP A 150 11.38 9.86 -0.35
C ASP A 150 11.62 9.69 1.15
N LEU A 151 11.79 8.44 1.57
CA LEU A 151 12.15 8.14 2.94
C LEU A 151 13.63 8.49 3.12
N PRO A 152 14.02 9.02 4.28
CA PRO A 152 15.43 9.26 4.56
C PRO A 152 16.22 7.94 4.46
N PRO A 153 17.50 7.99 4.05
CA PRO A 153 18.39 6.84 4.10
C PRO A 153 18.29 6.10 5.43
N PHE A 154 18.27 4.77 5.40
CA PHE A 154 18.16 3.94 6.61
C PHE A 154 16.88 4.17 7.45
N TYR A 155 15.77 4.64 6.86
CA TYR A 155 14.49 4.83 7.56
C TYR A 155 14.06 3.64 8.44
N ASP A 156 14.34 2.42 7.98
CA ASP A 156 14.05 1.18 8.70
C ASP A 156 14.77 1.08 10.06
N PHE A 157 15.89 1.78 10.22
CA PHE A 157 16.73 1.79 11.41
C PHE A 157 16.60 3.08 12.24
N LEU A 158 15.77 4.04 11.83
CA LEU A 158 15.49 5.23 12.63
C LEU A 158 14.65 4.86 13.87
N SER A 159 14.99 5.48 14.99
CA SER A 159 14.28 5.32 16.27
C SER A 159 12.82 5.73 16.14
N LYS A 160 11.91 4.93 16.69
CA LYS A 160 10.48 5.25 16.76
C LYS A 160 10.15 6.13 17.96
N ASP A 161 11.01 6.12 18.98
CA ASP A 161 10.93 7.00 20.14
C ASP A 161 11.91 8.18 19.98
N PRO A 162 11.42 9.44 19.90
CA PRO A 162 12.27 10.63 19.77
C PRO A 162 13.31 10.80 20.89
N GLY A 163 13.08 10.20 22.07
CA GLY A 163 13.99 10.26 23.22
C GLY A 163 15.05 9.17 23.23
N LYS A 164 15.01 8.22 22.28
CA LYS A 164 15.92 7.07 22.22
C LYS A 164 16.67 6.99 20.91
N LEU A 165 17.74 6.18 20.93
CA LEU A 165 18.56 5.88 19.76
C LEU A 165 18.29 4.45 19.28
N SER A 166 18.48 4.23 17.99
CA SER A 166 18.51 2.90 17.37
C SER A 166 19.89 2.64 16.80
N VAL A 167 20.30 1.38 16.79
CA VAL A 167 21.65 0.99 16.35
C VAL A 167 21.60 -0.18 15.39
N LEU A 168 22.36 -0.06 14.30
CA LEU A 168 22.69 -1.16 13.39
C LEU A 168 24.17 -1.51 13.54
N ALA A 169 24.46 -2.68 14.09
CA ALA A 169 25.78 -3.27 14.15
C ALA A 169 26.01 -4.15 12.93
N ILE A 170 27.02 -3.82 12.11
CA ILE A 170 27.46 -4.66 11.00
C ILE A 170 28.80 -5.27 11.38
N VAL A 171 28.82 -6.60 11.46
CA VAL A 171 29.90 -7.34 12.14
C VAL A 171 30.50 -8.40 11.20
N PRO A 172 31.70 -8.91 11.50
CA PRO A 172 32.25 -10.05 10.76
C PRO A 172 31.31 -11.26 10.78
N ARG A 173 31.26 -11.97 9.64
CA ARG A 173 30.38 -13.12 9.43
C ARG A 173 30.58 -14.19 10.50
N GLY A 174 29.51 -14.60 11.18
CA GLY A 174 29.55 -15.62 12.23
C GLY A 174 30.12 -15.15 13.58
N GLU A 175 30.43 -13.85 13.75
CA GLU A 175 30.94 -13.30 15.02
C GLU A 175 29.88 -12.49 15.80
N SER A 176 28.60 -12.54 15.42
CA SER A 176 27.54 -11.70 16.00
C SER A 176 27.49 -11.68 17.53
N GLU A 177 27.67 -12.83 18.19
CA GLU A 177 27.63 -12.93 19.66
C GLU A 177 28.73 -12.10 20.35
N LYS A 178 29.89 -11.94 19.72
CA LYS A 178 31.04 -11.19 20.28
C LYS A 178 30.82 -9.68 20.28
N TYR A 179 30.04 -9.20 19.32
CA TYR A 179 29.74 -7.79 19.10
C TYR A 179 28.37 -7.39 19.62
N ASP A 180 27.66 -8.31 20.28
CA ASP A 180 26.48 -7.98 21.05
C ASP A 180 26.86 -7.09 22.24
N ILE A 181 25.89 -6.27 22.67
CA ILE A 181 26.02 -5.33 23.78
C ILE A 181 25.26 -5.85 25.01
N PRO A 182 25.66 -5.44 26.24
CA PRO A 182 24.94 -5.83 27.45
C PRO A 182 23.46 -5.41 27.42
N ASP A 183 22.59 -6.20 28.04
CA ASP A 183 21.14 -5.94 28.03
C ASP A 183 20.78 -4.59 28.66
N GLU A 184 21.51 -4.16 29.69
CA GLU A 184 21.37 -2.84 30.31
C GLU A 184 21.52 -1.68 29.30
N VAL A 185 22.39 -1.86 28.30
CA VAL A 185 22.61 -0.88 27.23
C VAL A 185 21.49 -0.98 26.20
N LYS A 186 21.01 -2.19 25.87
CA LYS A 186 19.89 -2.40 24.94
C LYS A 186 18.60 -1.76 25.44
N GLU A 187 18.34 -1.79 26.76
CA GLU A 187 17.15 -1.20 27.35
C GLU A 187 17.07 0.32 27.17
N LYS A 188 18.23 1.00 27.09
CA LYS A 188 18.32 2.43 26.77
C LYS A 188 18.03 2.73 25.29
N LEU A 189 18.20 1.76 24.40
CA LEU A 189 17.92 1.91 22.97
C LEU A 189 16.43 1.67 22.66
N ASP A 190 15.98 2.23 21.54
CA ASP A 190 14.70 1.86 20.94
C ASP A 190 14.84 0.49 20.23
N SER A 191 15.95 0.30 19.51
CA SER A 191 16.27 -0.97 18.88
C SER A 191 17.77 -1.19 18.69
N PHE A 192 18.19 -2.46 18.75
CA PHE A 192 19.54 -2.90 18.44
C PHE A 192 19.47 -4.05 17.42
N HIS A 193 20.03 -3.84 16.24
CA HIS A 193 20.04 -4.80 15.14
C HIS A 193 21.48 -5.22 14.83
N ILE A 194 21.75 -6.52 14.83
CA ILE A 194 23.05 -7.07 14.39
C ILE A 194 22.86 -7.73 13.03
N SER A 195 23.74 -7.43 12.08
CA SER A 195 23.82 -8.07 10.77
C SER A 195 25.26 -8.48 10.48
N ASP A 196 25.47 -9.74 10.14
CA ASP A 196 26.78 -10.28 9.76
C ASP A 196 26.91 -10.56 8.25
N ASP A 197 25.85 -10.24 7.49
CA ASP A 197 25.78 -10.34 6.03
C ASP A 197 25.77 -8.94 5.37
N MET A 198 26.97 -8.39 5.18
CA MET A 198 27.18 -7.10 4.51
C MET A 198 26.65 -7.07 3.07
N GLU A 199 26.75 -8.18 2.34
CA GLU A 199 26.35 -8.26 0.94
C GLU A 199 24.82 -8.12 0.79
N SER A 200 24.07 -8.88 1.59
CA SER A 200 22.61 -8.75 1.64
C SER A 200 22.18 -7.36 2.10
N LEU A 201 22.88 -6.78 3.07
CA LEU A 201 22.57 -5.45 3.59
C LEU A 201 22.78 -4.36 2.53
N LYS A 202 23.89 -4.38 1.79
CA LYS A 202 24.15 -3.45 0.66
C LYS A 202 23.16 -3.59 -0.47
N LYS A 203 22.68 -4.81 -0.73
CA LYS A 203 21.64 -5.04 -1.72
C LYS A 203 20.31 -4.39 -1.30
N GLN A 204 20.01 -4.39 0.00
CA GLN A 204 18.78 -3.81 0.55
C GLN A 204 18.88 -2.29 0.79
N TYR A 205 20.08 -1.79 1.07
CA TYR A 205 20.41 -0.39 1.34
C TYR A 205 21.64 0.04 0.52
N PRO A 206 21.48 0.37 -0.77
CA PRO A 206 22.60 0.78 -1.63
C PRO A 206 23.34 2.04 -1.15
N GLU A 207 22.70 2.86 -0.32
CA GLU A 207 23.28 4.00 0.38
C GLU A 207 24.37 3.63 1.41
N LEU A 208 24.52 2.34 1.73
CA LEU A 208 25.53 1.85 2.66
C LEU A 208 26.92 1.82 2.01
N LEU A 209 27.72 2.85 2.30
CA LEU A 209 29.05 3.03 1.71
C LEU A 209 30.19 2.33 2.46
N THR A 210 29.94 1.76 3.64
CA THR A 210 31.00 1.12 4.44
C THR A 210 31.39 -0.26 3.90
N ASN A 211 32.69 -0.54 3.94
CA ASN A 211 33.28 -1.84 3.61
C ASN A 211 34.04 -2.46 4.78
N VAL A 212 33.95 -1.85 5.97
CA VAL A 212 34.68 -2.26 7.16
C VAL A 212 33.72 -2.87 8.18
N THR A 213 34.20 -3.89 8.89
CA THR A 213 33.54 -4.51 10.03
C THR A 213 34.55 -4.69 11.17
N PRO A 214 34.15 -4.52 12.44
CA PRO A 214 32.82 -4.13 12.89
C PRO A 214 32.54 -2.64 12.66
N VAL A 215 31.26 -2.30 12.54
CA VAL A 215 30.80 -0.91 12.51
C VAL A 215 29.43 -0.81 13.17
N TYR A 216 29.20 0.26 13.92
CA TYR A 216 27.96 0.55 14.63
C TYR A 216 27.42 1.87 14.13
N MET A 217 26.32 1.82 13.40
CA MET A 217 25.62 3.01 12.90
C MET A 217 24.52 3.37 13.91
N ILE A 218 24.56 4.61 14.39
CA ILE A 218 23.64 5.15 15.40
C ILE A 218 22.66 6.09 14.72
N PHE A 219 21.37 5.92 15.02
CA PHE A 219 20.26 6.65 14.43
C PHE A 219 19.41 7.29 15.53
N ASN A 220 18.97 8.53 15.30
CA ASN A 220 17.86 9.11 16.05
C ASN A 220 16.55 8.92 15.27
N SER A 221 15.50 9.66 15.62
CA SER A 221 14.20 9.58 14.93
C SER A 221 14.17 10.19 13.53
N GLU A 222 15.21 10.94 13.13
CA GLU A 222 15.22 11.73 11.89
C GLU A 222 16.29 11.29 10.89
N PHE A 223 17.50 10.98 11.36
CA PHE A 223 18.65 10.66 10.51
C PHE A 223 19.74 9.82 11.23
N HIS A 224 20.70 9.36 10.44
CA HIS A 224 21.94 8.74 10.93
C HIS A 224 22.82 9.78 11.64
N GLN A 225 23.04 9.62 12.94
CA GLN A 225 23.84 10.55 13.72
C GLN A 225 25.33 10.31 13.57
N GLN A 226 25.77 9.07 13.76
CA GLN A 226 27.18 8.75 13.86
C GLN A 226 27.46 7.29 13.56
N THR A 227 28.63 7.04 12.99
CA THR A 227 29.19 5.70 12.77
C THR A 227 30.40 5.51 13.69
N LEU A 228 30.40 4.44 14.48
CA LEU A 228 31.50 4.03 15.35
C LEU A 228 32.10 2.70 14.87
N GLN A 229 33.38 2.48 15.11
CA GLN A 229 34.07 1.22 14.77
C GLN A 229 34.41 0.39 16.01
N ASP A 230 34.16 0.94 17.19
CA ASP A 230 34.52 0.36 18.47
C ASP A 230 33.29 0.15 19.35
N LYS A 231 33.24 -1.01 20.02
CA LYS A 231 32.09 -1.40 20.86
C LYS A 231 32.01 -0.58 22.12
N ASP A 232 33.15 -0.27 22.73
CA ASP A 232 33.21 0.44 24.00
C ASP A 232 32.78 1.90 23.79
N GLN A 233 33.18 2.51 22.66
CA GLN A 233 32.69 3.82 22.25
C GLN A 233 31.17 3.86 22.04
N LEU A 234 30.58 2.79 21.49
CA LEU A 234 29.12 2.68 21.38
C LEU A 234 28.48 2.66 22.76
N ILE A 235 28.99 1.83 23.67
CA ILE A 235 28.45 1.70 25.02
C ILE A 235 28.53 3.05 25.75
N GLU A 236 29.70 3.72 25.70
CA GLU A 236 29.87 5.05 26.27
C GLU A 236 28.84 6.04 25.71
N ARG A 237 28.66 6.08 24.38
CA ARG A 237 27.73 7.00 23.73
C ARG A 237 26.26 6.77 24.11
N VAL A 238 25.86 5.52 24.32
CA VAL A 238 24.49 5.16 24.73
C VAL A 238 24.27 5.38 26.21
N MET A 239 25.32 5.21 27.02
CA MET A 239 25.27 5.38 28.46
C MET A 239 25.43 6.84 28.90
N ASP A 240 26.04 7.68 28.06
CA ASP A 240 26.12 9.12 28.23
C ASP A 240 24.72 9.75 28.03
N ASP A 241 24.09 10.11 29.15
CA ASP A 241 22.72 10.63 29.22
C ASP A 241 22.59 12.05 28.62
N GLY A 242 23.66 12.65 28.08
CA GLY A 242 23.62 13.93 27.36
C GLY A 242 23.01 15.08 28.15
N ARG A 243 22.99 14.99 29.49
CA ARG A 243 22.60 16.07 30.40
C ARG A 243 23.85 16.85 30.81
N ASP A 244 24.25 17.77 29.93
CA ASP A 244 24.98 18.99 30.29
C ASP A 244 24.12 20.21 29.89
#